data_AF-A0A7C1NM57-F1
#
_entry.id   AF-A0A7C1NM57-F1
#
_cell.length_a   1.000
_cell.length_b   1.000
_cell.length_c   1.000
_cell.angle_alpha   90.00
_cell.angle_beta   90.00
_cell.angle_gamma   90.00
#
_symmetry.space_group_name_H-M   'P 1'
#
loop_
_entity.id
_entity.type
_entity.pdbx_description
1 polymer ?
#
loop_
_entity_poly.entity_id
_entity_poly.type
_entity_poly.pdbx_seq_one_letter_code
_entity_poly.pdbx_strand_id
1 'polypeptide(L)' 'MKSNYGFNVWIKHKDGTEETRHNVTEIHYNYPSAIRTVVGVQVAFESDIHGTGGTIPLSRIVEFEAVLAKKKEKDY' A
#
# COMPACT_ATOMS: atom_id res chain seq x y z
N MET A 1 -6.67 -2.79 -22.91
CA MET A 1 -5.94 -3.86 -22.19
C MET A 1 -5.95 -3.48 -20.71
N LYS A 2 -6.34 -4.38 -19.80
CA LYS A 2 -6.03 -4.16 -18.38
C LYS A 2 -4.50 -4.18 -18.26
N SER A 3 -3.92 -3.14 -17.66
CA SER A 3 -2.50 -3.18 -17.31
C SER A 3 -2.31 -4.37 -16.37
N ASN A 4 -1.47 -5.33 -16.75
CA ASN A 4 -1.06 -6.41 -15.83
C ASN A 4 0.05 -5.93 -14.87
N TYR A 5 0.32 -4.62 -14.88
CA TYR A 5 1.33 -3.98 -14.06
C TYR A 5 0.64 -3.08 -13.05
N GLY A 6 0.86 -3.34 -11.77
CA GLY A 6 0.55 -2.42 -10.69
C GLY A 6 1.68 -1.41 -10.50
N PHE A 7 1.82 -0.91 -9.29
CA PHE A 7 2.90 -0.05 -8.84
C PHE A 7 3.85 -0.84 -7.94
N ASN A 8 5.14 -0.48 -8.00
CA ASN A 8 6.04 -0.74 -6.89
C ASN A 8 5.93 0.44 -5.94
N VAL A 9 5.54 0.18 -4.70
CA VAL A 9 5.37 1.21 -3.68
C VAL A 9 6.48 1.07 -2.65
N TRP A 10 7.43 2.00 -2.68
CA TRP A 10 8.44 2.13 -1.63
C TRP A 10 7.85 2.91 -0.46
N ILE A 11 8.06 2.43 0.76
CA ILE A 11 7.48 2.99 1.99
C ILE A 11 8.59 3.19 3.01
N LYS A 12 8.66 4.40 3.56
CA LYS A 12 9.55 4.74 4.67
C LYS A 12 8.76 4.86 5.96
N HIS A 13 9.16 4.07 6.96
CA HIS A 13 8.53 4.05 8.27
C HIS A 13 9.22 5.00 9.25
N LYS A 14 8.48 5.45 10.27
CA LYS A 14 9.00 6.35 11.32
C LYS A 14 10.04 5.72 12.24
N ASP A 15 10.08 4.39 12.31
CA ASP A 15 11.12 3.65 13.04
C ASP A 15 12.43 3.54 12.24
N GLY A 16 12.48 4.11 11.02
CA GLY A 16 13.64 4.10 10.15
C GLY A 16 13.70 2.88 9.22
N THR A 17 12.75 1.94 9.32
CA THR A 17 12.67 0.81 8.37
C THR A 17 12.08 1.24 7.03
N GLU A 18 12.46 0.52 5.98
CA GLU A 18 11.94 0.72 4.63
C GLU A 18 11.46 -0.61 4.05
N GLU A 19 10.36 -0.60 3.32
CA GLU A 19 9.85 -1.75 2.58
C GLU A 19 9.41 -1.36 1.17
N THR A 20 9.36 -2.34 0.26
CA THR A 20 8.73 -2.17 -1.05
C THR A 20 7.62 -3.19 -1.19
N ARG A 21 6.45 -2.72 -1.59
CA ARG A 21 5.29 -3.56 -1.95
C ARG A 21 5.16 -3.59 -3.46
N HIS A 22 5.13 -4.78 -4.02
CA HIS A 22 5.12 -4.99 -5.44
C HIS A 22 3.71 -5.18 -5.98
N ASN A 23 3.50 -4.75 -7.22
CA ASN A 23 2.23 -4.96 -7.93
C ASN A 23 0.99 -4.46 -7.18
N VAL A 24 1.13 -3.36 -6.42
CA VAL A 24 -0.01 -2.66 -5.81
C VAL A 24 -0.89 -2.11 -6.93
N THR A 25 -2.17 -2.42 -6.95
CA THR A 25 -3.13 -1.90 -7.92
C THR A 25 -3.94 -0.73 -7.37
N GLU A 26 -4.13 -0.69 -6.06
CA GLU A 26 -4.93 0.32 -5.39
C GLU A 26 -4.28 0.80 -4.08
N ILE A 27 -4.44 2.09 -3.77
CA ILE A 27 -3.98 2.71 -2.53
C ILE A 27 -5.16 3.49 -1.93
N HIS A 28 -5.57 3.12 -0.72
CA HIS A 28 -6.73 3.72 -0.05
C HIS A 28 -6.32 4.41 1.24
N TYR A 29 -6.78 5.65 1.42
CA TYR A 29 -6.74 6.33 2.71
C TYR A 29 -8.01 5.99 3.50
N ASN A 30 -7.85 5.10 4.48
CA ASN A 30 -8.93 4.65 5.34
C ASN A 30 -9.15 5.66 6.46
N TYR A 31 -10.07 6.60 6.24
CA TYR A 31 -10.50 7.55 7.25
C TYR A 31 -11.38 6.86 8.31
N PRO A 32 -11.22 7.19 9.60
CA PRO A 32 -12.11 6.69 10.64
C PRO A 32 -13.54 7.09 10.32
N SER A 33 -14.42 6.10 10.17
CA SER A 33 -15.86 6.33 10.20
C SER A 33 -16.34 6.30 11.66
N ALA A 34 -17.53 6.86 11.94
CA ALA A 34 -18.13 6.86 13.27
C ALA A 34 -18.27 5.47 13.91
N ILE A 35 -18.18 4.39 13.12
CA ILE A 35 -18.25 2.99 13.55
C ILE A 35 -16.86 2.40 13.84
N ARG A 36 -15.77 2.98 13.30
CA ARG A 36 -14.39 2.49 13.42
C ARG A 36 -13.48 3.40 14.26
N THR A 37 -14.04 4.06 15.26
CA THR A 37 -13.35 5.06 16.11
C THR A 37 -12.15 4.52 16.90
N VAL A 38 -11.99 3.20 17.00
CA VAL A 38 -10.88 2.56 17.73
C VAL A 38 -9.60 2.47 16.89
N VAL A 39 -9.71 2.49 15.56
CA VAL A 39 -8.58 2.32 14.66
C VAL A 39 -8.35 3.64 13.94
N GLY A 40 -7.26 4.35 14.28
CA GLY A 40 -6.91 5.63 13.66
C GLY A 40 -6.74 5.55 12.14
N VAL A 41 -6.45 6.67 11.48
CA VAL A 41 -6.27 6.73 10.01
C VAL A 41 -5.23 5.70 9.56
N GLN A 42 -5.56 4.91 8.53
CA GLN A 42 -4.66 3.91 7.96
C GLN A 42 -4.54 4.08 6.45
N VAL A 43 -3.48 3.54 5.88
CA VAL A 43 -3.30 3.43 4.43
C VAL A 43 -3.32 1.94 4.06
N ALA A 44 -4.24 1.56 3.18
CA ALA A 44 -4.26 0.22 2.60
C ALA A 44 -3.56 0.24 1.24
N PHE A 45 -2.68 -0.73 1.04
CA PHE A 45 -2.06 -1.01 -0.25
C PHE A 45 -2.59 -2.37 -0.68
N GLU A 46 -3.27 -2.44 -1.82
CA GLU A 46 -3.95 -3.64 -2.28
C GLU A 46 -3.41 -4.08 -3.64
N SER A 47 -3.44 -5.38 -3.91
CA SER A 47 -3.00 -5.97 -5.17
C SER A 47 -4.07 -6.94 -5.67
N ASP A 48 -4.86 -6.49 -6.64
CA ASP A 48 -5.80 -7.34 -7.38
C ASP A 48 -5.06 -8.40 -8.20
N ILE A 49 -3.80 -8.12 -8.57
CA ILE A 49 -2.94 -9.03 -9.32
C ILE A 49 -2.67 -10.32 -8.53
N HIS A 50 -2.53 -10.19 -7.21
CA HIS A 50 -2.21 -11.28 -6.29
C HIS A 50 -3.38 -11.65 -5.36
N GLY A 51 -4.47 -10.87 -5.37
CA GLY A 51 -5.61 -11.06 -4.47
C GLY A 51 -5.26 -10.83 -3.00
N THR A 52 -4.30 -9.97 -2.71
CA THR A 52 -3.77 -9.72 -1.36
C THR A 52 -3.54 -8.23 -1.13
N GLY A 53 -3.22 -7.86 0.11
CA GLY A 53 -2.89 -6.49 0.47
C GLY A 53 -2.44 -6.40 1.92
N GLY A 54 -2.13 -5.18 2.33
CA GLY A 54 -1.82 -4.91 3.73
C GLY A 54 -2.14 -3.48 4.11
N THR A 55 -2.55 -3.29 5.36
CA THR A 55 -2.88 -1.97 5.89
C THR A 55 -1.83 -1.53 6.91
N ILE A 56 -1.40 -0.28 6.82
CA ILE A 56 -0.41 0.32 7.72
C ILE A 56 -1.06 1.54 8.39
N PRO A 57 -1.00 1.67 9.73
CA PRO A 57 -1.40 2.91 10.40
C PRO A 57 -0.63 4.11 9.84
N LEU A 58 -1.33 5.19 9.47
CA LEU A 58 -0.69 6.39 8.92
C LEU A 58 0.33 6.99 9.90
N SER A 59 0.11 6.79 11.20
CA SER A 59 1.04 7.21 12.25
C SER A 59 2.43 6.57 12.14
N ARG A 60 2.58 5.45 11.43
CA ARG A 60 3.86 4.74 11.21
C ARG A 60 4.58 5.12 9.93
N ILE A 61 3.92 5.78 8.98
CA ILE A 61 4.51 6.15 7.68
C ILE A 61 5.09 7.56 7.77
N VAL A 62 6.28 7.77 7.19
CA VAL A 62 6.85 9.10 6.92
C VAL A 62 6.42 9.56 5.53
N GLU A 63 6.71 8.73 4.52
CA GLU A 63 6.43 8.97 3.12
C GLU A 63 6.33 7.64 2.36
N PHE A 64 5.70 7.67 1.19
CA PHE A 64 5.74 6.57 0.25
C PHE A 64 5.73 7.11 -1.18
N GLU A 65 6.32 6.35 -2.10
CA GLU A 65 6.36 6.66 -3.52
C GLU A 65 5.82 5.48 -4.33
N ALA A 66 4.89 5.75 -5.25
CA ALA A 66 4.35 4.75 -6.15
C ALA A 66 4.92 4.96 -7.55
N VAL A 67 5.67 3.97 -8.03
CA VAL A 67 6.26 3.98 -9.38
C VAL A 67 5.62 2.86 -10.20
N LEU A 68 5.17 3.17 -11.42
CA LEU A 68 4.57 2.17 -12.30
C LEU A 68 5.54 0.99 -12.49
N ALA A 69 5.08 -0.23 -12.22
CA ALA A 69 5.92 -1.40 -12.33
C ALA A 69 6.23 -1.68 -13.81
N LYS A 70 7.49 -2.03 -14.08
CA LYS A 70 7.94 -2.41 -15.44
C LYS A 70 7.77 -3.91 -15.71
N LYS A 71 7.51 -4.70 -14.67
CA LYS A 71 7.23 -6.13 -14.72
C LYS A 71 6.23 -6.53 -13.64
N LYS A 72 5.53 -7.65 -13.87
CA LYS A 72 4.78 -8.34 -12.82
C LYS A 72 5.79 -9.11 -11.97
N GLU A 73 5.80 -8.86 -10.67
CA GLU A 73 6.59 -9.62 -9.71
C GLU A 73 5.82 -10.89 -9.33
N LYS A 74 6.55 -11.91 -8.89
CA LYS A 74 5.95 -13.17 -8.47
C LYS A 74 5.15 -13.00 -7.18
N ASP A 75 5.66 -12.17 -6.29
CA ASP A 75 5.17 -11.96 -4.94
C ASP A 75 4.78 -10.48 -4.73
N TYR A 76 3.99 -10.24 -3.69
CA TYR A 76 3.53 -8.91 -3.26
C TYR A 76 4.52 -8.25 -2.31
#